data_AF-A0A2Z7A6I6-F1
#
_entry.id   AF-A0A2Z7A6I6-F1
#
_cell.length_a   1.000
_cell.length_b   1.000
_cell.length_c   1.000
_cell.angle_alpha   90.00
_cell.angle_beta   90.00
_cell.angle_gamma   90.00
#
_symmetry.space_group_name_H-M   'P 1'
#
loop_
_entity.id
_entity.type
_entity.pdbx_description
1 polymer ?
#
loop_
_entity_poly.entity_id
_entity_poly.type
_entity_poly.pdbx_seq_one_letter_code
_entity_poly.pdbx_strand_id
1 'polypeptide(L)'
;MISKIKTCATAKEIWEKLVQICEGSDETKENKLAVAQQKYEAIKMKDGETMTEFDERFSAIIIELNSLGKEYSNRELVLKVMRALPREWDVKTVAMRESKDLNKMELHDLFANLKAYEFELETRSEAPSTSQPTKALAAATAEPCSPSTSKSADQLSDDVMSLFVKKFGKYLRRSFNPSTSFNNYNKSDKVSSDLKCYNCDRPGHFADDCNRPKKDDRYKRDDRRADDRYRK
;
A
#
# COMPACT_ATOMS: atom_id res chain seq x y z
N MET A 1 -36.22 22.94 -10.62
CA MET A 1 -35.81 23.48 -9.30
C MET A 1 -36.50 24.81 -9.02
N ILE A 2 -36.30 25.85 -9.85
CA ILE A 2 -36.94 27.18 -9.69
C ILE A 2 -38.49 27.13 -9.68
N SER A 3 -39.11 26.27 -10.49
CA SER A 3 -40.58 26.10 -10.50
C SER A 3 -41.17 25.60 -9.18
N LYS A 4 -40.40 24.91 -8.32
CA LYS A 4 -40.84 24.35 -7.04
C LYS A 4 -40.78 25.34 -5.87
N ILE A 5 -40.10 26.49 -6.07
CA ILE A 5 -39.90 27.54 -5.07
C ILE A 5 -40.63 28.85 -5.40
N LYS A 6 -41.24 28.96 -6.59
CA LYS A 6 -42.03 30.14 -7.01
C LYS A 6 -43.25 30.43 -6.12
N THR A 7 -43.72 29.43 -5.38
CA THR A 7 -44.88 29.56 -4.47
C THR A 7 -44.49 29.90 -3.03
N CYS A 8 -43.20 29.97 -2.72
CA CYS A 8 -42.71 30.31 -1.39
C CYS A 8 -42.75 31.84 -1.22
N ALA A 9 -43.31 32.31 -0.11
CA ALA A 9 -43.53 33.73 0.15
C ALA A 9 -42.34 34.38 0.87
N THR A 10 -41.53 33.59 1.57
CA THR A 10 -40.39 34.07 2.36
C THR A 10 -39.07 33.50 1.87
N ALA A 11 -37.99 34.26 2.06
CA ALA A 11 -36.63 33.78 1.76
C ALA A 11 -36.28 32.50 2.55
N LYS A 12 -36.82 32.37 3.77
CA LYS A 12 -36.69 31.18 4.62
C LYS A 12 -37.30 29.94 3.96
N GLU A 13 -38.54 30.03 3.49
CA GLU A 13 -39.22 28.92 2.81
C GLU A 13 -38.52 28.51 1.51
N ILE A 14 -38.01 29.49 0.74
CA ILE A 14 -37.23 29.22 -0.47
C ILE A 14 -35.95 28.44 -0.12
N TRP A 15 -35.25 28.85 0.93
CA TRP A 15 -34.03 28.17 1.40
C TRP A 15 -34.32 26.75 1.88
N GLU A 16 -35.34 26.55 2.73
CA GLU A 16 -35.75 25.23 3.22
C GLU A 16 -36.14 24.28 2.07
N LYS A 17 -36.89 24.77 1.07
CA LYS A 17 -37.23 24.00 -0.12
C LYS A 17 -36.02 23.68 -1.00
N LEU A 18 -35.06 24.58 -1.12
CA LEU A 18 -33.82 24.32 -1.86
C LEU A 18 -32.98 23.24 -1.16
N VAL A 19 -32.83 23.34 0.17
CA VAL A 19 -32.17 22.30 0.99
C VAL A 19 -32.86 20.96 0.78
N GLN A 20 -34.19 20.91 0.84
CA GLN A 20 -34.96 19.69 0.64
C GLN A 20 -34.79 19.08 -0.77
N ILE A 21 -34.67 19.90 -1.83
CA ILE A 21 -34.50 19.42 -3.21
C ILE A 21 -33.06 18.96 -3.47
N CYS A 22 -32.07 19.66 -2.90
CA CYS A 22 -30.66 19.38 -3.14
C CYS A 22 -30.11 18.25 -2.25
N GLU A 23 -30.48 18.22 -0.98
CA GLU A 23 -29.96 17.25 -0.01
C GLU A 23 -30.95 16.09 0.24
N GLY A 24 -32.22 16.27 -0.11
CA GLY A 24 -33.34 15.39 0.27
C GLY A 24 -34.06 15.89 1.53
N SER A 25 -35.20 15.29 1.85
CA SER A 25 -35.84 15.52 3.16
C SER A 25 -34.95 15.00 4.30
N ASP A 26 -35.20 15.46 5.52
CA ASP A 26 -34.50 14.92 6.71
C ASP A 26 -34.70 13.40 6.81
N GLU A 27 -35.91 12.91 6.52
CA GLU A 27 -36.20 11.47 6.39
C GLU A 27 -35.31 10.76 5.36
N THR A 28 -35.02 11.41 4.23
CA THR A 28 -34.11 10.85 3.21
C THR A 28 -32.68 10.77 3.73
N LYS A 29 -32.23 11.77 4.51
CA LYS A 29 -30.90 11.76 5.12
C LYS A 29 -30.79 10.69 6.20
N GLU A 30 -31.81 10.56 7.05
CA GLU A 30 -31.89 9.52 8.08
C GLU A 30 -31.87 8.11 7.45
N ASN A 31 -32.64 7.90 6.39
CA ASN A 31 -32.63 6.62 5.66
C ASN A 31 -31.25 6.32 5.06
N LYS A 32 -30.59 7.30 4.44
CA LYS A 32 -29.21 7.14 3.92
C LYS A 32 -28.24 6.81 5.05
N LEU A 33 -28.35 7.49 6.19
CA LEU A 33 -27.51 7.23 7.36
C LEU A 33 -27.71 5.82 7.90
N ALA A 34 -28.96 5.36 8.01
CA ALA A 34 -29.28 4.01 8.45
C ALA A 34 -28.68 2.95 7.52
N VAL A 35 -28.79 3.15 6.21
CA VAL A 35 -28.18 2.25 5.21
C VAL A 35 -26.65 2.26 5.30
N ALA A 36 -26.02 3.43 5.42
CA ALA A 36 -24.57 3.54 5.57
C ALA A 36 -24.07 2.86 6.86
N GLN A 37 -24.79 3.02 7.97
CA GLN A 37 -24.50 2.32 9.22
C GLN A 37 -24.64 0.81 9.08
N GLN A 38 -25.67 0.33 8.36
CA GLN A 38 -25.82 -1.10 8.08
C GLN A 38 -24.66 -1.65 7.25
N LYS A 39 -24.20 -0.91 6.22
CA LYS A 39 -23.01 -1.29 5.43
C LYS A 39 -21.77 -1.37 6.31
N TYR A 40 -21.57 -0.38 7.18
CA TYR A 40 -20.47 -0.37 8.15
C TYR A 40 -20.56 -1.58 9.08
N GLU A 41 -21.73 -1.87 9.63
CA GLU A 41 -21.88 -2.98 10.56
C GLU A 41 -21.67 -4.35 9.91
N ALA A 42 -22.15 -4.51 8.67
CA ALA A 42 -22.01 -5.73 7.90
C ALA A 42 -20.64 -5.88 7.22
N ILE A 43 -19.75 -4.88 7.29
CA ILE A 43 -18.48 -4.93 6.56
C ILE A 43 -17.63 -6.09 7.05
N LYS A 44 -17.21 -6.91 6.09
CA LYS A 44 -16.25 -7.99 6.25
C LYS A 44 -15.33 -7.99 5.03
N MET A 45 -14.10 -8.44 5.24
CA MET A 45 -13.21 -8.79 4.15
C MET A 45 -13.78 -10.02 3.44
N LYS A 46 -13.79 -10.00 2.11
CA LYS A 46 -14.34 -11.08 1.28
C LYS A 46 -13.26 -12.12 0.99
N ASP A 47 -13.68 -13.32 0.63
CA ASP A 47 -12.74 -14.36 0.20
C ASP A 47 -12.03 -13.93 -1.09
N GLY A 48 -10.69 -14.02 -1.09
CA GLY A 48 -9.85 -13.64 -2.23
C GLY A 48 -9.70 -12.13 -2.46
N GLU A 49 -10.28 -11.30 -1.59
CA GLU A 49 -10.05 -9.86 -1.59
C GLU A 49 -8.68 -9.53 -0.99
N THR A 50 -7.97 -8.58 -1.59
CA THR A 50 -6.70 -8.10 -1.04
C THR A 50 -6.92 -7.10 0.09
N MET A 51 -5.94 -6.97 0.99
CA MET A 51 -6.01 -5.99 2.08
C MET A 51 -6.18 -4.55 1.56
N THR A 52 -5.64 -4.25 0.38
CA THR A 52 -5.77 -2.91 -0.24
C THR A 52 -7.20 -2.65 -0.72
N GLU A 53 -7.83 -3.61 -1.38
CA GLU A 53 -9.23 -3.49 -1.80
C GLU A 53 -10.17 -3.37 -0.59
N PHE A 54 -9.89 -4.12 0.48
CA PHE A 54 -10.66 -4.02 1.72
C PHE A 54 -10.53 -2.64 2.38
N ASP A 55 -9.32 -2.09 2.46
CA ASP A 55 -9.05 -0.74 2.97
C ASP A 55 -9.82 0.34 2.18
N GLU A 56 -9.78 0.28 0.85
CA GLU A 56 -10.52 1.21 -0.01
C GLU A 56 -12.04 1.15 0.24
N ARG A 57 -12.62 -0.06 0.35
CA ARG A 57 -14.05 -0.22 0.66
C ARG A 57 -14.41 0.28 2.05
N PHE A 58 -13.56 0.00 3.04
CA PHE A 58 -13.77 0.46 4.41
C PHE A 58 -13.72 1.99 4.44
N SER A 59 -12.71 2.60 3.85
CA SER A 59 -12.54 4.04 3.75
C SER A 59 -13.71 4.72 3.04
N ALA A 60 -14.22 4.14 1.95
CA ALA A 60 -15.40 4.66 1.26
C ALA A 60 -16.65 4.72 2.16
N ILE A 61 -16.87 3.69 2.99
CA ILE A 61 -17.98 3.65 3.94
C ILE A 61 -17.81 4.70 5.05
N ILE A 62 -16.59 4.91 5.55
CA ILE A 62 -16.31 5.95 6.55
C ILE A 62 -16.53 7.35 5.98
N ILE A 63 -16.10 7.61 4.74
CA ILE A 63 -16.34 8.88 4.05
C ILE A 63 -17.86 9.11 3.87
N GLU A 64 -18.62 8.08 3.47
CA GLU A 64 -20.08 8.15 3.36
C GLU A 64 -20.74 8.50 4.71
N LEU A 65 -20.33 7.83 5.79
CA LEU A 65 -20.83 8.09 7.15
C LEU A 65 -20.50 9.50 7.67
N ASN A 66 -19.26 9.95 7.48
CA ASN A 66 -18.83 11.30 7.87
C ASN A 66 -19.60 12.37 7.10
N SER A 67 -19.89 12.14 5.81
CA SER A 67 -20.69 13.06 4.99
C SER A 67 -22.15 13.18 5.47
N LEU A 68 -22.64 12.17 6.19
CA LEU A 68 -23.96 12.12 6.80
C LEU A 68 -23.96 12.54 8.29
N GLY A 69 -22.82 13.04 8.79
CA GLY A 69 -22.69 13.55 10.15
C GLY A 69 -22.44 12.48 11.23
N LYS A 70 -22.09 11.25 10.84
CA LYS A 70 -21.76 10.17 11.79
C LYS A 70 -20.27 9.85 11.74
N GLU A 71 -19.57 10.30 12.76
CA GLU A 71 -18.14 10.03 12.93
C GLU A 71 -17.90 8.89 13.93
N TYR A 72 -16.82 8.14 13.72
CA TYR A 72 -16.34 7.09 14.61
C TYR A 72 -14.95 7.44 15.12
N SER A 73 -14.68 7.12 16.38
CA SER A 73 -13.33 7.28 16.92
C SER A 73 -12.35 6.31 16.26
N ASN A 74 -11.08 6.70 16.20
CA ASN A 74 -10.01 5.88 15.62
C ASN A 74 -9.98 4.47 16.25
N ARG A 75 -10.18 4.39 17.57
CA ARG A 75 -10.29 3.13 18.30
C ARG A 75 -11.43 2.23 17.80
N GLU A 76 -12.61 2.80 17.56
CA GLU A 76 -13.75 2.06 17.04
C GLU A 76 -13.47 1.52 15.64
N LEU A 77 -12.85 2.34 14.78
CA LEU A 77 -12.46 1.94 13.43
C LEU A 77 -11.43 0.80 13.45
N VAL A 78 -10.38 0.91 14.26
CA VAL A 78 -9.36 -0.13 14.44
C VAL A 78 -10.00 -1.45 14.89
N LEU A 79 -10.85 -1.40 15.93
CA LEU A 79 -11.53 -2.59 16.42
C LEU A 79 -12.51 -3.16 15.39
N LYS A 80 -13.14 -2.32 14.58
CA LYS A 80 -14.04 -2.76 13.51
C LYS A 80 -13.28 -3.52 12.44
N VAL A 81 -12.15 -2.98 11.96
CA VAL A 81 -11.28 -3.64 10.99
C VAL A 81 -10.82 -5.00 11.52
N MET A 82 -10.28 -5.05 12.75
CA MET A 82 -9.81 -6.32 13.33
C MET A 82 -10.90 -7.40 13.43
N ARG A 83 -12.15 -7.03 13.65
CA ARG A 83 -13.30 -7.97 13.69
C ARG A 83 -13.84 -8.33 12.31
N ALA A 84 -13.59 -7.50 11.32
CA ALA A 84 -14.05 -7.68 9.94
C ALA A 84 -13.11 -8.58 9.12
N LEU A 85 -11.91 -8.85 9.64
CA LEU A 85 -10.95 -9.73 9.00
C LEU A 85 -11.36 -11.21 9.08
N PRO A 86 -10.96 -12.04 8.09
CA PRO A 86 -11.17 -13.47 8.09
C PRO A 86 -10.38 -14.18 9.20
N ARG A 87 -10.75 -15.42 9.54
CA ARG A 87 -10.14 -16.19 10.66
C ARG A 87 -8.64 -16.45 10.46
N GLU A 88 -8.18 -16.46 9.22
CA GLU A 88 -6.77 -16.60 8.83
C GLU A 88 -5.89 -15.50 9.43
N TRP A 89 -6.50 -14.37 9.82
CA TRP A 89 -5.83 -13.22 10.42
C TRP A 89 -5.86 -13.24 11.96
N ASP A 90 -6.52 -14.21 12.58
CA ASP A 90 -6.73 -14.26 14.04
C ASP A 90 -5.39 -14.24 14.81
N VAL A 91 -4.37 -14.96 14.33
CA VAL A 91 -3.05 -14.97 14.98
C VAL A 91 -2.44 -13.56 15.03
N LYS A 92 -2.52 -12.82 13.91
CA LYS A 92 -1.99 -11.45 13.82
C LYS A 92 -2.82 -10.50 14.68
N THR A 93 -4.15 -10.58 14.62
CA THR A 93 -5.03 -9.67 15.37
C THR A 93 -4.99 -9.90 16.88
N VAL A 94 -4.82 -11.15 17.34
CA VAL A 94 -4.60 -11.47 18.76
C VAL A 94 -3.27 -10.92 19.25
N ALA A 95 -2.18 -11.14 18.51
CA ALA A 95 -0.87 -10.59 18.87
C ALA A 95 -0.89 -9.05 18.99
N MET A 96 -1.56 -8.37 18.05
CA MET A 96 -1.73 -6.90 18.10
C MET A 96 -2.58 -6.43 19.28
N ARG A 97 -3.51 -7.27 19.78
CA ARG A 97 -4.32 -6.97 20.96
C ARG A 97 -3.52 -7.09 22.25
N GLU A 98 -2.65 -8.09 22.33
CA GLU A 98 -1.84 -8.37 23.52
C GLU A 98 -0.71 -7.35 23.72
N SER A 99 -0.18 -6.76 22.64
CA SER A 99 0.94 -5.81 22.71
C SER A 99 0.61 -4.44 23.34
N LYS A 100 -0.64 -4.22 23.81
CA LYS A 100 -1.16 -2.97 24.41
C LYS A 100 -1.15 -1.74 23.48
N ASP A 101 -0.73 -1.90 22.22
CA ASP A 101 -0.61 -0.80 21.27
C ASP A 101 -1.96 -0.31 20.71
N LEU A 102 -3.04 -1.06 20.91
CA LEU A 102 -4.37 -0.71 20.38
C LEU A 102 -4.91 0.65 20.83
N ASN A 103 -4.46 1.17 21.97
CA ASN A 103 -4.91 2.49 22.45
C ASN A 103 -4.22 3.66 21.73
N LYS A 104 -3.08 3.41 21.09
CA LYS A 104 -2.27 4.42 20.39
C LYS A 104 -2.20 4.20 18.89
N MET A 105 -2.62 3.04 18.41
CA MET A 105 -2.56 2.68 17.00
C MET A 105 -3.59 3.45 16.18
N GLU A 106 -3.11 4.07 15.11
CA GLU A 106 -4.00 4.71 14.14
C GLU A 106 -4.50 3.71 13.10
N LEU A 107 -5.68 3.98 12.52
CA LEU A 107 -6.26 3.16 11.46
C LEU A 107 -5.30 2.96 10.28
N HIS A 108 -4.59 4.01 9.89
CA HIS A 108 -3.58 3.95 8.83
C HIS A 108 -2.44 2.99 9.20
N ASP A 109 -1.93 3.05 10.43
CA ASP A 109 -0.85 2.16 10.91
C ASP A 109 -1.32 0.71 10.98
N LEU A 110 -2.58 0.47 11.36
CA LEU A 110 -3.18 -0.87 11.30
C LEU A 110 -3.16 -1.40 9.86
N PHE A 111 -3.68 -0.64 8.90
CA PHE A 111 -3.69 -1.07 7.50
C PHE A 111 -2.29 -1.26 6.92
N ALA A 112 -1.32 -0.40 7.27
CA ALA A 112 0.07 -0.58 6.88
C ALA A 112 0.66 -1.89 7.41
N ASN A 113 0.43 -2.21 8.69
CA ASN A 113 0.86 -3.47 9.31
C ASN A 113 0.19 -4.70 8.67
N LEU A 114 -1.10 -4.61 8.37
CA LEU A 114 -1.85 -5.71 7.75
C LEU A 114 -1.40 -5.96 6.31
N LYS A 115 -1.15 -4.89 5.52
CA LYS A 115 -0.61 -4.98 4.16
C LYS A 115 0.81 -5.57 4.14
N ALA A 116 1.66 -5.19 5.10
CA ALA A 116 2.99 -5.77 5.23
C ALA A 116 2.92 -7.28 5.54
N TYR A 117 2.01 -7.69 6.43
CA TYR A 117 1.79 -9.10 6.73
C TYR A 117 1.23 -9.89 5.55
N GLU A 118 0.30 -9.32 4.76
CA GLU A 118 -0.19 -9.92 3.51
C GLU A 118 0.98 -10.20 2.55
N PHE A 119 1.87 -9.23 2.39
CA PHE A 119 3.05 -9.36 1.53
C PHE A 119 4.01 -10.45 2.01
N GLU A 120 4.23 -10.58 3.33
CA GLU A 120 5.04 -11.64 3.92
C GLU A 120 4.45 -13.05 3.72
N LEU A 121 3.12 -13.18 3.80
CA LEU A 121 2.45 -14.45 3.52
C LEU A 121 2.62 -14.86 2.05
N GLU A 122 2.48 -13.89 1.14
CA GLU A 122 2.60 -14.08 -0.31
C GLU A 122 4.05 -14.37 -0.77
N THR A 123 5.06 -13.98 0.01
CA THR A 123 6.47 -14.34 -0.29
C THR A 123 6.82 -15.72 0.25
N ARG A 124 6.18 -16.16 1.34
CA ARG A 124 6.40 -17.48 1.95
C ARG A 124 5.66 -18.61 1.23
N SER A 125 4.49 -18.33 0.65
CA SER A 125 3.72 -19.31 -0.15
C SER A 125 4.40 -19.68 -1.48
N GLU A 126 5.22 -18.79 -2.05
CA GLU A 126 5.95 -19.01 -3.30
C GLU A 126 7.38 -19.56 -3.11
N ALA A 127 7.89 -19.64 -1.88
CA ALA A 127 9.15 -20.31 -1.63
C ALA A 127 9.00 -21.81 -2.00
N PRO A 128 9.92 -22.41 -2.75
CA PRO A 128 9.87 -23.84 -3.00
C PRO A 128 9.85 -24.52 -1.64
N SER A 129 8.75 -25.19 -1.32
CA SER A 129 8.69 -26.15 -0.23
C SER A 129 9.80 -27.17 -0.48
N THR A 130 10.97 -26.93 0.09
CA THR A 130 11.95 -27.97 0.29
C THR A 130 11.30 -28.89 1.30
N SER A 131 10.69 -29.93 0.76
CA SER A 131 10.16 -31.07 1.47
C SER A 131 11.29 -31.65 2.32
N GLN A 132 11.40 -31.19 3.56
CA GLN A 132 12.07 -31.93 4.61
C GLN A 132 11.16 -33.14 4.90
N PRO A 133 11.59 -34.39 4.61
CA PRO A 133 10.78 -35.55 4.93
C PRO A 133 10.70 -35.66 6.46
N THR A 134 9.48 -35.61 6.98
CA THR A 134 9.16 -35.90 8.37
C THR A 134 9.54 -37.35 8.68
N LYS A 135 10.76 -37.55 9.21
CA LYS A 135 11.10 -38.80 9.88
C LYS A 135 10.39 -38.81 11.23
N ALA A 136 9.44 -39.73 11.37
CA ALA A 136 8.72 -40.03 12.58
C ALA A 136 9.68 -40.30 13.75
N LEU A 137 9.44 -39.64 14.89
CA LEU A 137 10.11 -39.91 16.16
C LEU A 137 9.34 -40.99 16.91
N ALA A 138 9.93 -42.19 17.01
CA ALA A 138 9.56 -43.20 18.01
C ALA A 138 10.39 -42.98 19.28
N ALA A 139 9.75 -43.12 20.44
CA ALA A 139 10.29 -42.81 21.76
C ALA A 139 11.23 -43.90 22.32
N ALA A 140 12.34 -43.48 22.96
CA ALA A 140 12.87 -44.08 24.20
C ALA A 140 14.04 -43.26 24.81
N THR A 141 13.82 -42.82 26.06
CA THR A 141 14.76 -42.74 27.22
C THR A 141 16.05 -41.89 27.21
N ALA A 142 16.04 -40.91 28.13
CA ALA A 142 17.09 -40.43 29.07
C ALA A 142 18.39 -39.74 28.57
N GLU A 143 18.50 -38.45 28.95
CA GLU A 143 19.66 -37.54 29.10
C GLU A 143 20.85 -38.13 29.92
N PRO A 144 22.08 -37.53 29.99
CA PRO A 144 22.43 -36.11 29.70
C PRO A 144 23.78 -35.81 28.98
N CYS A 145 23.92 -34.57 28.47
CA CYS A 145 25.07 -33.64 28.66
C CYS A 145 25.18 -32.60 27.52
N SER A 146 25.14 -31.30 27.87
CA SER A 146 25.59 -30.16 27.03
C SER A 146 27.14 -30.02 27.09
N PRO A 147 27.84 -29.29 26.18
CA PRO A 147 27.71 -27.82 26.04
C PRO A 147 27.91 -27.20 24.62
N SER A 148 27.32 -26.02 24.45
CA SER A 148 27.77 -24.88 23.59
C SER A 148 27.84 -25.04 22.07
N THR A 149 27.01 -24.28 21.34
CA THR A 149 27.50 -23.16 20.49
C THR A 149 26.31 -22.37 19.92
N SER A 150 26.28 -21.08 20.27
CA SER A 150 25.51 -20.04 19.59
C SER A 150 25.87 -20.01 18.10
N LYS A 151 24.88 -20.17 17.21
CA LYS A 151 24.99 -19.75 15.81
C LYS A 151 23.81 -18.87 15.43
N SER A 152 24.12 -17.57 15.50
CA SER A 152 23.63 -16.42 14.75
C SER A 152 22.61 -16.66 13.63
N ALA A 153 21.63 -15.76 13.62
CA ALA A 153 20.56 -15.57 12.65
C ALA A 153 21.01 -15.04 11.27
N ASP A 154 22.16 -15.49 10.76
CA ASP A 154 22.72 -15.03 9.48
C ASP A 154 22.84 -16.19 8.50
N GLN A 155 21.72 -16.54 7.86
CA GLN A 155 21.67 -17.30 6.59
C GLN A 155 20.22 -17.38 6.04
N LEU A 156 19.57 -16.23 5.87
CA LEU A 156 18.52 -16.12 4.86
C LEU A 156 19.24 -15.97 3.52
N SER A 157 19.05 -16.91 2.59
CA SER A 157 19.80 -16.93 1.33
C SER A 157 19.60 -15.64 0.54
N ASP A 158 20.66 -15.18 -0.13
CA ASP A 158 20.68 -13.98 -0.97
C ASP A 158 19.57 -14.01 -2.04
N ASP A 159 19.18 -15.21 -2.47
CA ASP A 159 18.04 -15.45 -3.37
C ASP A 159 16.69 -15.06 -2.74
N VAL A 160 16.46 -15.41 -1.48
CA VAL A 160 15.25 -15.00 -0.75
C VAL A 160 15.24 -13.48 -0.60
N MET A 161 16.37 -12.88 -0.22
CA MET A 161 16.47 -11.42 -0.10
C MET A 161 16.28 -10.70 -1.44
N SER A 162 16.81 -11.25 -2.54
CA SER A 162 16.63 -10.74 -3.91
C SER A 162 15.18 -10.84 -4.39
N LEU A 163 14.48 -11.94 -4.05
CA LEU A 163 13.04 -12.10 -4.30
C LEU A 163 12.22 -11.10 -3.49
N PHE A 164 12.56 -10.89 -2.22
CA PHE A 164 11.96 -9.86 -1.36
C PHE A 164 12.15 -8.46 -1.98
N VAL A 165 13.37 -8.05 -2.34
CA VAL A 165 13.65 -6.73 -2.95
C VAL A 165 12.92 -6.57 -4.29
N LYS A 166 12.92 -7.59 -5.15
CA LYS A 166 12.22 -7.54 -6.45
C LYS A 166 10.70 -7.47 -6.30
N LYS A 167 10.11 -8.20 -5.35
CA LYS A 167 8.65 -8.25 -5.14
C LYS A 167 8.17 -7.01 -4.37
N PHE A 168 8.94 -6.52 -3.42
CA PHE A 168 8.65 -5.27 -2.68
C PHE A 168 8.75 -4.05 -3.61
N GLY A 169 9.73 -4.03 -4.51
CA GLY A 169 9.82 -3.03 -5.57
C GLY A 169 8.64 -3.06 -6.56
N LYS A 170 8.01 -4.22 -6.79
CA LYS A 170 6.78 -4.32 -7.59
C LYS A 170 5.54 -3.89 -6.79
N TYR A 171 5.48 -4.20 -5.51
CA TYR A 171 4.39 -3.78 -4.60
C TYR A 171 4.33 -2.25 -4.50
N LEU A 172 5.47 -1.58 -4.27
CA LEU A 172 5.55 -0.12 -4.23
C LEU A 172 5.12 0.55 -5.55
N ARG A 173 5.39 -0.09 -6.70
CA ARG A 173 4.89 0.39 -8.00
C ARG A 173 3.39 0.18 -8.21
N ARG A 174 2.78 -0.77 -7.49
CA ARG A 174 1.33 -1.04 -7.56
C ARG A 174 0.54 -0.15 -6.60
N SER A 175 1.06 0.13 -5.41
CA SER A 175 0.44 1.02 -4.42
C SER A 175 0.58 2.51 -4.78
N PHE A 176 1.62 2.86 -5.54
CA PHE A 176 1.83 4.21 -6.06
C PHE A 176 1.54 4.23 -7.56
N ASN A 177 0.27 4.25 -7.92
CA ASN A 177 -0.16 4.49 -9.30
C ASN A 177 -0.55 5.97 -9.45
N PRO A 178 0.35 6.87 -9.90
CA PRO A 178 -0.06 8.22 -10.30
C PRO A 178 -0.69 8.13 -11.70
N SER A 179 -1.88 7.55 -11.81
CA SER A 179 -2.70 7.69 -13.02
C SER A 179 -3.41 9.05 -12.99
N THR A 180 -2.61 10.10 -13.11
CA THR A 180 -3.12 11.44 -13.44
C THR A 180 -2.20 12.03 -14.49
N SER A 181 -2.63 11.91 -15.74
CA SER A 181 -2.21 12.80 -16.81
C SER A 181 -2.56 14.24 -16.42
N PHE A 182 -1.63 14.94 -15.78
CA PHE A 182 -1.63 16.39 -15.75
C PHE A 182 -0.30 16.87 -16.31
N ASN A 183 -0.39 17.43 -17.52
CA ASN A 183 0.58 18.39 -18.02
C ASN A 183 0.86 19.41 -16.92
N ASN A 184 2.10 19.51 -16.47
CA ASN A 184 2.56 20.74 -15.85
C ASN A 184 3.95 21.10 -16.34
N TYR A 185 3.92 21.97 -17.34
CA TYR A 185 4.99 22.84 -17.74
C TYR A 185 5.37 23.73 -16.54
N ASN A 186 6.68 23.92 -16.35
CA ASN A 186 7.34 24.84 -15.42
C ASN A 186 7.43 24.40 -13.94
N LYS A 187 8.69 24.23 -13.49
CA LYS A 187 9.32 24.98 -12.38
C LYS A 187 10.16 24.06 -11.47
N SER A 188 11.45 23.91 -11.77
CA SER A 188 12.53 23.85 -10.77
C SER A 188 13.92 23.94 -11.42
N ASP A 189 14.16 25.07 -12.06
CA ASP A 189 15.43 25.45 -12.73
C ASP A 189 16.61 25.71 -11.75
N LYS A 190 16.61 25.09 -10.56
CA LYS A 190 17.56 25.44 -9.49
C LYS A 190 18.24 24.26 -8.77
N VAL A 191 17.86 23.02 -9.07
CA VAL A 191 18.52 21.82 -8.49
C VAL A 191 19.37 21.08 -9.52
N SER A 192 19.20 21.37 -10.82
CA SER A 192 19.92 20.69 -11.90
C SER A 192 21.35 21.22 -12.14
N SER A 193 21.71 22.39 -11.60
CA SER A 193 22.99 23.04 -11.89
C SER A 193 24.21 22.38 -11.23
N ASP A 194 24.04 21.64 -10.13
CA ASP A 194 25.15 20.99 -9.41
C ASP A 194 25.25 19.47 -9.64
N LEU A 195 24.20 18.84 -10.19
CA LEU A 195 24.17 17.41 -10.46
C LEU A 195 24.90 17.10 -11.77
N LYS A 196 26.11 16.52 -11.66
CA LYS A 196 26.92 16.08 -12.81
C LYS A 196 26.43 14.72 -13.33
N CYS A 197 26.20 14.65 -14.63
CA CYS A 197 25.86 13.40 -15.31
C CYS A 197 27.02 12.39 -15.24
N TYR A 198 26.79 11.20 -14.68
CA TYR A 198 27.81 10.15 -14.55
C TYR A 198 28.34 9.57 -15.89
N ASN A 199 27.65 9.82 -17.02
CA ASN A 199 28.10 9.37 -18.33
C ASN A 199 29.02 10.39 -19.03
N CYS A 200 28.73 11.70 -18.91
CA CYS A 200 29.45 12.75 -19.64
C CYS A 200 30.08 13.85 -18.78
N ASP A 201 29.93 13.75 -17.46
CA ASP A 201 30.48 14.64 -16.45
C ASP A 201 30.00 16.11 -16.57
N ARG A 202 28.94 16.36 -17.36
CA ARG A 202 28.32 17.68 -17.53
C ARG A 202 27.13 17.85 -16.58
N PRO A 203 26.94 19.04 -15.99
CA PRO A 203 25.79 19.33 -15.14
C PRO A 203 24.50 19.44 -15.97
N GLY A 204 23.35 19.44 -15.30
CA GLY A 204 22.05 19.78 -15.91
C GLY A 204 21.19 18.62 -16.37
N HIS A 205 21.63 17.36 -16.27
CA HIS A 205 20.86 16.18 -16.66
C HIS A 205 21.34 14.90 -15.95
N PHE A 206 20.45 13.91 -15.84
CA PHE A 206 20.78 12.58 -15.33
C PHE A 206 21.42 11.70 -16.41
N ALA A 207 22.09 10.61 -16.01
CA ALA A 207 22.75 9.69 -16.94
C ALA A 207 21.77 9.04 -17.93
N ASP A 208 20.51 8.85 -17.52
CA ASP A 208 19.45 8.27 -18.35
C ASP A 208 18.99 9.23 -19.47
N ASP A 209 19.08 10.54 -19.25
CA ASP A 209 18.74 11.58 -20.23
C ASP A 209 19.95 12.04 -21.06
N CYS A 210 21.08 11.33 -20.96
CA CYS A 210 22.32 11.73 -21.61
C CYS A 210 22.35 11.33 -23.09
N ASN A 211 22.33 12.32 -23.99
CA ASN A 211 22.45 12.09 -25.43
C ASN A 211 23.87 11.70 -25.91
N ARG A 212 24.77 11.31 -25.00
CA ARG A 212 26.11 10.80 -25.34
C ARG A 212 26.15 9.28 -25.23
N PRO A 213 26.87 8.58 -26.14
CA PRO A 213 27.07 7.14 -26.03
C PRO A 213 27.71 6.78 -24.69
N LYS A 214 27.24 5.67 -24.11
CA LYS A 214 27.67 5.20 -22.79
C LYS A 214 29.19 5.02 -22.78
N LYS A 215 29.84 5.35 -21.64
CA LYS A 215 31.30 5.31 -21.47
C LYS A 215 31.89 3.93 -21.85
N ASP A 216 31.12 2.86 -21.65
CA ASP A 216 31.48 1.47 -22.00
C ASP A 216 31.57 1.20 -23.52
N ASP A 217 30.87 1.98 -24.36
CA ASP A 217 30.89 1.82 -25.82
C ASP A 217 32.05 2.59 -26.49
N ARG A 218 32.72 3.49 -25.76
CA ARG A 218 33.83 4.30 -26.33
C ARG A 218 35.09 3.47 -26.57
N TYR A 219 35.39 2.51 -25.69
CA TYR A 219 36.54 1.60 -25.88
C TYR A 219 36.40 0.73 -27.14
N LYS A 220 35.18 0.33 -27.51
CA LYS A 220 34.94 -0.50 -28.70
C LYS A 220 35.07 0.25 -30.02
N ARG A 221 34.97 1.58 -30.03
CA ARG A 221 34.98 2.38 -31.27
C ARG A 221 36.39 2.80 -31.68
N ASP A 222 37.30 2.99 -30.72
CA ASP A 222 38.68 3.36 -31.00
C ASP A 222 39.51 2.17 -31.53
N ASP A 223 39.24 0.94 -31.07
CA ASP A 223 39.86 -0.27 -31.64
C ASP A 223 39.56 -0.43 -33.13
N ARG A 224 38.32 -0.15 -33.56
CA ARG A 224 37.93 -0.25 -34.98
C ARG A 224 38.58 0.82 -35.86
N ARG A 225 38.95 1.99 -35.32
CA ARG A 225 39.62 3.07 -36.07
C ARG A 225 41.14 2.89 -36.15
N ALA A 226 41.72 2.03 -35.31
CA ALA A 226 43.14 1.68 -35.40
C ALA A 226 43.40 0.66 -36.51
N ASP A 227 42.49 -0.29 -36.73
CA ASP A 227 42.65 -1.39 -37.70
C ASP A 227 42.57 -0.91 -39.16
N ASP A 228 41.70 0.07 -39.47
CA ASP A 228 41.56 0.62 -40.83
C ASP A 228 42.77 1.43 -41.31
N ARG A 229 43.72 1.78 -40.43
CA ARG A 229 44.93 2.54 -40.81
C ARG A 229 46.10 1.68 -41.27
N TYR A 230 46.04 0.36 -41.13
CA TYR A 230 47.10 -0.55 -41.58
C TYR A 230 46.77 -1.33 -42.86
N ARG A 231 45.61 -1.03 -43.48
CA ARG A 231 45.14 -1.67 -44.70
C ARG A 231 45.07 -0.68 -45.87
N LYS A 232 46.22 -0.08 -46.22
CA LYS A 232 46.41 0.58 -47.51
C LYS A 232 47.86 0.50 -47.95
#